data_AF-A0AB34IPB1-F1
#
_entry.id   AF-A0AB34IPB1-F1
#
_cell.length_a   1.000
_cell.length_b   1.000
_cell.length_c   1.000
_cell.angle_alpha   90.00
_cell.angle_beta   90.00
_cell.angle_gamma   90.00
#
_symmetry.space_group_name_H-M   'P 1'
#
loop_
_entity.id
_entity.type
_entity.pdbx_description
1 polymer ?
#
loop_
_entity_poly.entity_id
_entity_poly.type
_entity_poly.pdbx_seq_one_letter_code
_entity_poly.pdbx_strand_id
1 'polypeptide(L)'
;MRVGRVWTALAFAAPSPWMCAEPMKQAMDAASANVAAASQNAAAALDALEARAAARLRALGAQEETATPPPPALRSGFSISGSDTARRAEAEEKLRLMRRQDTGELEVEYMDSIRKAQLMARQWLHAGLAQRAEEELLRVEKYTSFKTDTGAAFHLELAAIISKQGGRENEVRRLRTRVMQEANSSSLRWQAERLLSASGGNFQRNEGSANEELSKLFKMPEWQ
;
A
#
# COMPACT_ATOMS: atom_id res chain seq x y z
N MET A 1 -5.00 -14.27 83.39
CA MET A 1 -3.92 -14.51 82.40
C MET A 1 -3.81 -13.28 81.51
N ARG A 2 -2.62 -12.66 81.49
CA ARG A 2 -2.31 -11.46 80.68
C ARG A 2 -1.93 -11.88 79.26
N VAL A 3 -2.42 -11.20 78.23
CA VAL A 3 -1.69 -11.00 76.97
C VAL A 3 -2.06 -9.62 76.42
N GLY A 4 -1.05 -8.74 76.32
CA GLY A 4 -1.21 -7.37 75.84
C GLY A 4 -1.36 -7.30 74.32
N ARG A 5 -2.08 -6.29 73.85
CA ARG A 5 -2.06 -5.87 72.44
C ARG A 5 -1.26 -4.58 72.34
N VAL A 6 -0.02 -4.72 71.85
CA VAL A 6 0.82 -3.60 71.44
C VAL A 6 0.27 -3.07 70.12
N TRP A 7 -0.07 -1.78 70.09
CA TRP A 7 -0.38 -1.05 68.87
C TRP A 7 0.94 -0.67 68.21
N THR A 8 1.29 -1.30 67.08
CA THR A 8 2.35 -0.82 66.19
C THR A 8 1.71 -0.07 65.03
N ALA A 9 1.89 1.25 65.03
CA ALA A 9 1.60 2.11 63.90
C ALA A 9 2.57 1.79 62.76
N LEU A 10 2.07 1.25 61.64
CA LEU A 10 2.83 1.21 60.39
C LEU A 10 2.62 2.55 59.67
N ALA A 11 3.64 3.41 59.76
CA ALA A 11 3.77 4.58 58.91
C ALA A 11 3.98 4.12 57.47
N PHE A 12 3.11 4.57 56.56
CA PHE A 12 3.26 4.38 55.13
C PHE A 12 4.36 5.34 54.64
N ALA A 13 5.57 4.83 54.45
CA ALA A 13 6.66 5.58 53.85
C ALA A 13 6.39 5.75 52.35
N ALA A 14 6.12 6.99 51.92
CA ALA A 14 6.08 7.33 50.50
C ALA A 14 7.50 7.15 49.90
N PRO A 15 7.66 6.49 48.73
CA PRO A 15 8.97 6.37 48.11
C PRO A 15 9.44 7.71 47.55
N SER A 16 10.67 8.08 47.89
CA SER A 16 11.33 9.31 47.47
C SER A 16 11.61 9.34 45.94
N PRO A 17 11.45 10.49 45.26
CA PRO A 17 11.47 10.60 43.79
C PRO A 17 12.85 10.49 43.11
N TRP A 18 13.91 10.15 43.86
CA TRP A 18 15.28 10.09 43.33
C TRP A 18 15.85 8.68 43.14
N MET A 19 15.08 7.62 43.40
CA MET A 19 15.53 6.22 43.22
C MET A 19 15.18 5.58 41.86
N CYS A 20 14.65 6.34 40.89
CA CYS A 20 14.25 5.79 39.58
C CYS A 20 15.32 5.89 38.48
N ALA A 21 16.53 6.40 38.75
CA ALA A 21 17.55 6.63 37.72
C ALA A 21 18.32 5.37 37.29
N GLU A 22 18.52 4.40 38.19
CA GLU A 22 19.32 3.21 37.93
C GLU A 22 18.70 2.17 36.97
N PRO A 23 17.41 1.78 37.08
CA PRO A 23 16.84 0.80 36.15
C PRO A 23 16.70 1.35 34.73
N MET A 24 16.57 2.68 34.58
CA MET A 24 16.46 3.33 33.27
C MET A 24 17.81 3.37 32.53
N LYS A 25 18.91 3.59 33.25
CA LYS A 25 20.27 3.44 32.70
C LYS A 25 20.59 1.99 32.32
N GLN A 26 20.26 1.03 33.18
CA GLN A 26 20.45 -0.39 32.87
C GLN A 26 19.64 -0.85 31.65
N ALA A 27 18.41 -0.34 31.47
CA ALA A 27 17.61 -0.61 30.28
C ALA A 27 18.20 0.01 29.00
N MET A 28 18.79 1.21 29.09
CA MET A 28 19.48 1.86 27.96
C MET A 28 20.80 1.16 27.60
N ASP A 29 21.57 0.71 28.59
CA ASP A 29 22.81 -0.04 28.37
C ASP A 29 22.53 -1.43 27.78
N ALA A 30 21.46 -2.10 28.22
CA ALA A 30 21.00 -3.36 27.62
C ALA A 30 20.46 -3.17 26.19
N ALA A 31 19.74 -2.08 25.92
CA ALA A 31 19.27 -1.75 24.58
C ALA A 31 20.42 -1.43 23.62
N SER A 32 21.44 -0.68 24.07
CA SER A 32 22.62 -0.38 23.25
C SER A 32 23.48 -1.61 22.97
N ALA A 33 23.63 -2.51 23.96
CA ALA A 33 24.31 -3.80 23.78
C ALA A 33 23.57 -4.70 22.76
N ASN A 34 22.23 -4.71 22.78
CA ASN A 34 21.43 -5.46 21.81
C ASN A 34 21.52 -4.89 20.39
N VAL A 35 21.60 -3.56 20.23
CA VAL A 35 21.80 -2.92 18.93
C VAL A 35 23.21 -3.19 18.39
N ALA A 36 24.23 -3.14 19.25
CA ALA A 36 25.60 -3.50 18.88
C ALA A 36 25.69 -4.97 18.43
N ALA A 37 25.09 -5.91 19.18
CA ALA A 37 25.04 -7.31 18.82
C ALA A 37 24.25 -7.55 17.51
N ALA A 38 23.13 -6.86 17.30
CA ALA A 38 22.38 -6.92 16.05
C ALA A 38 23.18 -6.39 14.86
N SER A 39 23.96 -5.32 15.04
CA SER A 39 24.81 -4.76 13.99
C SER A 39 25.98 -5.67 13.62
N GLN A 40 26.58 -6.36 14.60
CA GLN A 40 27.64 -7.34 14.38
C GLN A 40 27.10 -8.59 13.67
N ASN A 41 25.91 -9.04 14.05
CA ASN A 41 25.24 -10.16 13.38
C ASN A 41 24.82 -9.80 11.94
N ALA A 42 24.40 -8.55 11.69
CA ALA A 42 24.08 -8.07 10.35
C ALA A 42 25.33 -7.96 9.46
N ALA A 43 26.45 -7.49 10.00
CA ALA A 43 27.74 -7.46 9.29
C ALA A 43 28.21 -8.87 8.92
N ALA A 44 28.17 -9.81 9.88
CA ALA A 44 28.53 -11.20 9.61
C ALA A 44 27.60 -11.88 8.59
N ALA A 45 26.31 -11.52 8.58
CA ALA A 45 25.35 -12.03 7.58
C ALA A 45 25.61 -11.46 6.17
N LEU A 46 26.05 -10.20 6.07
CA LEU A 46 26.46 -9.58 4.81
C LEU A 46 27.73 -10.24 4.27
N ASP A 47 28.75 -10.42 5.10
CA ASP A 47 30.00 -11.10 4.70
C ASP A 47 29.72 -12.54 4.23
N ALA A 48 28.80 -13.24 4.89
CA ALA A 48 28.39 -14.59 4.48
C ALA A 48 27.62 -14.62 3.15
N LEU A 49 26.85 -13.57 2.84
CA LEU A 49 26.17 -13.42 1.55
C LEU A 49 27.15 -13.08 0.42
N GLU A 50 28.11 -12.20 0.69
CA GLU A 50 29.17 -11.85 -0.26
C GLU A 50 30.06 -13.06 -0.57
N ALA A 51 30.44 -13.84 0.45
CA ALA A 51 31.20 -15.08 0.26
C ALA A 51 30.43 -16.11 -0.57
N ARG A 52 29.11 -16.24 -0.35
CA ARG A 52 28.25 -17.14 -1.16
C ARG A 52 28.06 -16.65 -2.59
N ALA A 53 27.95 -15.33 -2.80
CA ALA A 53 27.87 -14.74 -4.13
C ALA A 53 29.18 -14.92 -4.90
N ALA A 54 30.32 -14.66 -4.25
CA ALA A 54 31.65 -14.89 -4.82
C ALA A 54 31.91 -16.37 -5.13
N ALA A 55 31.48 -17.29 -4.26
CA ALA A 55 31.56 -18.73 -4.53
C ALA A 55 30.69 -19.16 -5.72
N ARG A 56 29.49 -18.60 -5.86
CA ARG A 56 28.61 -18.84 -7.03
C ARG A 56 29.22 -18.29 -8.32
N LEU A 57 29.81 -17.10 -8.29
CA LEU A 57 30.49 -16.51 -9.44
C LEU A 57 31.69 -17.34 -9.89
N ARG A 58 32.49 -17.84 -8.95
CA ARG A 58 33.58 -18.80 -9.25
C ARG A 58 33.06 -20.11 -9.82
N ALA A 59 31.98 -20.66 -9.27
CA ALA A 59 31.35 -21.89 -9.77
C ALA A 59 30.76 -21.73 -11.18
N LEU A 60 30.35 -20.51 -11.56
CA LEU A 60 29.88 -20.16 -12.90
C LEU A 60 31.02 -19.87 -13.90
N GLY A 61 32.28 -20.10 -13.51
CA GLY A 61 33.43 -20.00 -14.41
C GLY A 61 33.97 -18.58 -14.61
N ALA A 62 33.66 -17.64 -13.71
CA ALA A 62 34.36 -16.35 -13.67
C ALA A 62 35.79 -16.59 -13.12
N GLN A 63 36.70 -17.05 -13.98
CA GLN A 63 38.12 -16.96 -13.72
C GLN A 63 38.56 -15.50 -13.82
N GLU A 64 39.52 -15.13 -12.96
CA GLU A 64 40.35 -13.94 -13.06
C GLU A 64 41.13 -13.95 -14.39
N GLU A 65 40.45 -13.66 -15.48
CA GLU A 65 41.11 -13.05 -16.62
C GLU A 65 41.26 -11.57 -16.28
N THR A 66 42.51 -11.10 -16.31
CA THR A 66 42.87 -9.70 -16.46
C THR A 66 42.22 -9.18 -17.74
N ALA A 67 40.93 -8.86 -17.64
CA ALA A 67 40.16 -8.22 -18.69
C ALA A 67 40.85 -6.89 -18.97
N THR A 68 41.60 -6.84 -20.07
CA THR A 68 41.96 -5.58 -20.69
C THR A 68 40.65 -4.81 -20.85
N PRO A 69 40.57 -3.54 -20.40
CA PRO A 69 39.33 -2.79 -20.56
C PRO A 69 38.95 -2.84 -22.04
N PRO A 70 37.69 -3.19 -22.37
CA PRO A 70 37.26 -3.19 -23.76
C PRO A 70 37.59 -1.81 -24.34
N PRO A 71 38.15 -1.72 -25.56
CA PRO A 71 38.43 -0.42 -26.17
C PRO A 71 37.15 0.42 -26.11
N PRO A 72 37.22 1.72 -25.82
CA PRO A 72 36.04 2.57 -25.76
C PRO A 72 35.31 2.39 -27.08
N ALA A 73 34.09 1.84 -27.02
CA ALA A 73 33.27 1.68 -28.20
C ALA A 73 33.22 3.04 -28.91
N LEU A 74 33.76 3.09 -30.13
CA LEU A 74 33.51 4.21 -31.03
C LEU A 74 32.01 4.42 -30.99
N ARG A 75 31.58 5.57 -30.46
CA ARG A 75 30.17 5.90 -30.28
C ARG A 75 29.49 5.62 -31.61
N SER A 76 28.73 4.53 -31.69
CA SER A 76 27.99 4.21 -32.88
C SER A 76 27.09 5.42 -33.10
N GLY A 77 27.28 6.10 -34.23
CA GLY A 77 26.39 7.18 -34.62
C GLY A 77 24.99 6.59 -34.62
N PHE A 78 24.17 7.03 -33.67
CA PHE A 78 22.75 6.69 -33.62
C PHE A 78 22.11 7.31 -34.86
N SER A 79 22.11 6.54 -35.94
CA SER A 79 21.52 6.87 -37.22
C SER A 79 20.04 6.53 -37.13
N ILE A 80 19.21 7.55 -36.96
CA ILE A 80 17.75 7.47 -36.95
C ILE A 80 17.29 7.10 -38.35
N SER A 81 16.92 5.84 -38.56
CA SER A 81 16.32 5.41 -39.82
C SER A 81 14.85 5.87 -39.89
N GLY A 82 14.31 6.12 -41.08
CA GLY A 82 12.97 6.70 -41.29
C GLY A 82 11.79 5.89 -40.75
N SER A 83 11.99 4.68 -40.22
CA SER A 83 10.97 3.91 -39.48
C SER A 83 10.82 4.37 -38.02
N ASP A 84 11.81 5.09 -37.48
CA ASP A 84 11.78 5.66 -36.13
C ASP A 84 10.95 6.94 -36.04
N THR A 85 10.76 7.67 -37.15
CA THR A 85 9.95 8.92 -37.13
C THR A 85 8.47 8.62 -37.01
N ALA A 86 7.96 7.61 -37.73
CA ALA A 86 6.57 7.14 -37.59
C ALA A 86 6.30 6.57 -36.18
N ARG A 87 7.22 5.75 -35.65
CA ARG A 87 7.12 5.23 -34.28
C ARG A 87 7.18 6.32 -33.22
N ARG A 88 7.97 7.37 -33.42
CA ARG A 88 8.00 8.54 -32.53
C ARG A 88 6.70 9.33 -32.59
N ALA A 89 6.15 9.55 -33.79
CA ALA A 89 4.86 10.22 -33.94
C ALA A 89 3.73 9.45 -33.24
N GLU A 90 3.68 8.13 -33.39
CA GLU A 90 2.73 7.26 -32.68
C GLU A 90 2.94 7.31 -31.15
N ALA A 91 4.20 7.31 -30.69
CA ALA A 91 4.51 7.41 -29.26
C ALA A 91 4.12 8.78 -28.69
N GLU A 92 4.38 9.86 -29.41
CA GLU A 92 3.99 11.23 -29.04
C GLU A 92 2.47 11.38 -29.02
N GLU A 93 1.75 10.82 -29.99
CA GLU A 93 0.29 10.81 -30.00
C GLU A 93 -0.26 10.02 -28.81
N LYS A 94 0.31 8.84 -28.51
CA LYS A 94 -0.08 8.05 -27.34
C LYS A 94 0.17 8.80 -26.04
N LEU A 95 1.31 9.47 -25.89
CA LEU A 95 1.60 10.31 -24.74
C LEU A 95 0.62 11.49 -24.63
N ARG A 96 0.24 12.09 -25.76
CA ARG A 96 -0.79 13.14 -25.80
C ARG A 96 -2.12 12.59 -25.28
N LEU A 97 -2.56 11.43 -25.78
CA LEU A 97 -3.80 10.79 -25.33
C LEU A 97 -3.78 10.45 -23.84
N MET A 98 -2.66 9.92 -23.32
CA MET A 98 -2.51 9.64 -21.88
C MET A 98 -2.63 10.91 -21.03
N ARG A 99 -2.04 12.03 -21.46
CA ARG A 99 -2.18 13.31 -20.74
C ARG A 99 -3.63 13.80 -20.73
N ARG A 100 -4.34 13.65 -21.84
CA ARG A 100 -5.76 14.02 -21.97
C ARG A 100 -6.68 13.12 -21.15
N GLN A 101 -6.33 11.84 -21.01
CA GLN A 101 -7.01 10.92 -20.11
C GLN A 101 -6.83 11.38 -18.67
N ASP A 102 -5.59 11.63 -18.26
CA ASP A 102 -5.25 12.07 -16.91
C ASP A 102 -5.98 13.36 -16.48
N THR A 103 -6.12 14.33 -17.40
CA THR A 103 -6.85 15.59 -17.16
C THR A 103 -8.37 15.43 -17.20
N GLY A 104 -8.88 14.28 -17.67
CA GLY A 104 -10.31 14.03 -17.83
C GLY A 104 -10.92 14.64 -19.09
N GLU A 105 -10.11 15.19 -20.01
CA GLU A 105 -10.62 15.75 -21.27
C GLU A 105 -11.33 14.69 -22.13
N LEU A 106 -10.79 13.47 -22.17
CA LEU A 106 -11.40 12.36 -22.90
C LEU A 106 -12.75 11.94 -22.28
N GLU A 107 -12.92 12.08 -20.97
CA GLU A 107 -14.20 11.77 -20.33
C GLU A 107 -15.30 12.72 -20.80
N VAL A 108 -14.97 14.00 -20.98
CA VAL A 108 -15.91 15.02 -21.46
C VAL A 108 -16.31 14.73 -22.90
N GLU A 109 -15.36 14.36 -23.77
CA GLU A 109 -15.63 14.02 -25.17
C GLU A 109 -16.49 12.75 -25.32
N TYR A 110 -16.23 11.73 -24.50
CA TYR A 110 -16.87 10.42 -24.58
C TYR A 110 -17.91 10.17 -23.49
N MET A 111 -18.39 11.22 -22.83
CA MET A 111 -19.28 11.14 -21.66
C MET A 111 -20.54 10.31 -21.94
N ASP A 112 -21.19 10.51 -23.09
CA ASP A 112 -22.39 9.77 -23.47
C ASP A 112 -22.12 8.27 -23.68
N SER A 113 -20.94 7.94 -24.21
CA SER A 113 -20.51 6.55 -24.39
C SER A 113 -20.26 5.89 -23.03
N ILE A 114 -19.62 6.59 -22.10
CA ILE A 114 -19.38 6.12 -20.73
C ILE A 114 -20.71 5.89 -20.01
N ARG A 115 -21.64 6.84 -20.06
CA ARG A 115 -22.97 6.71 -19.45
C ARG A 115 -23.77 5.55 -20.04
N LYS A 116 -23.75 5.39 -21.36
CA LYS A 116 -24.41 4.26 -22.03
C LYS A 116 -23.82 2.94 -21.58
N ALA A 117 -22.50 2.83 -21.51
CA ALA A 117 -21.82 1.62 -21.03
C ALA A 117 -22.20 1.30 -19.57
N GLN A 118 -22.26 2.29 -18.67
CA GLN A 118 -22.71 2.10 -17.29
C GLN A 118 -24.16 1.61 -17.21
N LEU A 119 -25.08 2.19 -18.01
CA LEU A 119 -26.46 1.74 -18.07
C LEU A 119 -26.56 0.28 -18.55
N MET A 120 -25.87 -0.06 -19.64
CA MET A 120 -25.83 -1.43 -20.17
C MET A 120 -25.21 -2.41 -19.18
N ALA A 121 -24.11 -2.04 -18.51
CA ALA A 121 -23.47 -2.86 -17.50
C ALA A 121 -24.44 -3.17 -16.35
N ARG A 122 -25.20 -2.18 -15.88
CA ARG A 122 -26.24 -2.40 -14.84
C ARG A 122 -27.35 -3.32 -15.33
N GLN A 123 -27.82 -3.16 -16.57
CA GLN A 123 -28.81 -4.07 -17.16
C GLN A 123 -28.29 -5.52 -17.21
N TRP A 124 -27.04 -5.71 -17.63
CA TRP A 124 -26.40 -7.04 -17.65
C TRP A 124 -26.24 -7.62 -16.24
N LEU A 125 -25.88 -6.79 -15.25
CA LEU A 125 -25.82 -7.22 -13.85
C LEU A 125 -27.18 -7.65 -13.31
N HIS A 126 -28.25 -6.92 -13.64
CA HIS A 126 -29.61 -7.30 -13.25
C HIS A 126 -30.05 -8.63 -13.90
N ALA A 127 -29.57 -8.91 -15.10
CA ALA A 127 -29.76 -10.21 -15.76
C ALA A 127 -28.83 -11.33 -15.24
N GLY A 128 -27.99 -11.06 -14.23
CA GLY A 128 -27.03 -12.03 -13.68
C GLY A 128 -25.80 -12.29 -14.57
N LEU A 129 -25.61 -11.51 -15.63
CA LEU A 129 -24.52 -11.68 -16.60
C LEU A 129 -23.35 -10.74 -16.29
N ALA A 130 -22.64 -11.02 -15.20
CA ALA A 130 -21.53 -10.17 -14.71
C ALA A 130 -20.36 -10.04 -15.70
N GLN A 131 -20.09 -11.08 -16.50
CA GLN A 131 -19.02 -11.05 -17.51
C GLN A 131 -19.33 -10.06 -18.64
N ARG A 132 -20.57 -10.06 -19.14
CA ARG A 132 -20.99 -9.08 -20.16
C ARG A 132 -21.00 -7.65 -19.61
N ALA A 133 -21.39 -7.50 -18.34
CA ALA A 133 -21.36 -6.20 -17.70
C ALA A 133 -19.94 -5.63 -17.62
N GLU A 134 -18.94 -6.48 -17.32
CA GLU A 134 -17.54 -6.10 -17.34
C GLU A 134 -17.08 -5.71 -18.74
N GLU A 135 -17.39 -6.52 -19.76
CA GLU A 135 -17.00 -6.25 -21.15
C GLU A 135 -17.52 -4.88 -21.63
N GLU A 136 -18.75 -4.49 -21.26
CA GLU A 136 -19.29 -3.18 -21.62
C GLU A 136 -18.50 -2.04 -20.97
N LEU A 137 -18.09 -2.17 -19.71
CA LEU A 137 -17.27 -1.15 -19.05
C LEU A 137 -15.84 -1.12 -19.60
N LEU A 138 -15.19 -2.27 -19.81
CA LEU A 138 -13.81 -2.32 -20.33
C LEU A 138 -13.66 -1.66 -21.70
N ARG A 139 -14.71 -1.64 -22.54
CA ARG A 139 -14.68 -0.94 -23.83
C ARG A 139 -14.44 0.57 -23.71
N VAL A 140 -14.89 1.18 -22.62
CA VAL A 140 -14.82 2.63 -22.39
C VAL A 140 -13.78 3.04 -21.34
N GLU A 141 -13.15 2.09 -20.65
CA GLU A 141 -12.16 2.34 -19.60
C GLU A 141 -10.99 3.22 -20.07
N LYS A 142 -10.57 3.08 -21.33
CA LYS A 142 -9.49 3.90 -21.91
C LYS A 142 -9.79 5.40 -21.98
N TYR A 143 -11.03 5.80 -21.77
CA TYR A 143 -11.45 7.20 -21.75
C TYR A 143 -11.60 7.75 -20.33
N THR A 144 -11.54 6.91 -19.29
CA THR A 144 -11.75 7.31 -17.90
C THR A 144 -10.45 7.51 -17.14
N SER A 145 -10.42 8.50 -16.26
CA SER A 145 -9.31 8.82 -15.35
C SER A 145 -9.60 8.32 -13.94
N PHE A 146 -8.55 7.99 -13.18
CA PHE A 146 -8.70 7.74 -11.75
C PHE A 146 -8.79 9.04 -10.92
N LYS A 147 -8.43 10.18 -11.50
CA LYS A 147 -8.34 11.48 -10.79
C LYS A 147 -9.66 12.23 -10.72
N THR A 148 -10.52 12.07 -11.73
CA THR A 148 -11.82 12.71 -11.83
C THR A 148 -12.86 11.98 -10.97
N ASP A 149 -13.91 12.68 -10.54
CA ASP A 149 -14.97 12.05 -9.74
C ASP A 149 -15.77 11.03 -10.56
N THR A 150 -16.03 11.33 -11.83
CA THR A 150 -16.73 10.46 -12.78
C THR A 150 -15.95 9.20 -13.08
N GLY A 151 -14.66 9.33 -13.40
CA GLY A 151 -13.81 8.19 -13.69
C GLY A 151 -13.47 7.35 -12.44
N ALA A 152 -13.22 7.98 -11.28
CA ALA A 152 -13.04 7.25 -10.03
C ALA A 152 -14.30 6.43 -9.64
N ALA A 153 -15.50 7.01 -9.76
CA ALA A 153 -16.75 6.28 -9.53
C ALA A 153 -16.93 5.12 -10.52
N PHE A 154 -16.57 5.34 -11.80
CA PHE A 154 -16.57 4.30 -12.83
C PHE A 154 -15.65 3.12 -12.46
N HIS A 155 -14.42 3.38 -12.01
CA HIS A 155 -13.49 2.32 -11.63
C HIS A 155 -13.92 1.56 -10.36
N LEU A 156 -14.63 2.21 -9.44
CA LEU A 156 -15.27 1.53 -8.31
C LEU A 156 -16.43 0.63 -8.76
N GLU A 157 -17.23 1.07 -9.73
CA GLU A 157 -18.29 0.26 -10.32
C GLU A 157 -17.70 -0.97 -11.04
N LEU A 158 -16.65 -0.79 -11.85
CA LEU A 158 -15.92 -1.89 -12.49
C LEU A 158 -15.38 -2.90 -11.47
N ALA A 159 -14.74 -2.42 -10.41
CA ALA A 159 -14.23 -3.28 -9.33
C ALA A 159 -15.36 -4.06 -8.63
N ALA A 160 -16.55 -3.47 -8.48
CA ALA A 160 -17.71 -4.16 -7.92
C ALA A 160 -18.23 -5.27 -8.85
N ILE A 161 -18.19 -5.06 -10.18
CA ILE A 161 -18.59 -6.07 -11.17
C ILE A 161 -17.61 -7.24 -11.20
N ILE A 162 -16.30 -6.96 -11.27
CA ILE A 162 -15.26 -8.00 -11.28
C ILE A 162 -15.34 -8.83 -9.99
N SER A 163 -15.60 -8.18 -8.85
CA SER A 163 -15.77 -8.88 -7.57
C SER A 163 -16.92 -9.89 -7.56
N LYS A 164 -17.96 -9.72 -8.39
CA LYS A 164 -19.09 -10.65 -8.46
C LYS A 164 -18.80 -11.93 -9.24
N GLN A 165 -17.77 -11.93 -10.10
CA GLN A 165 -17.41 -13.10 -10.91
C GLN A 165 -16.57 -14.12 -10.13
N GLY A 166 -15.92 -13.69 -9.03
CA GLY A 166 -14.98 -14.52 -8.27
C GLY A 166 -13.62 -14.68 -8.97
N GLY A 167 -12.58 -15.01 -8.20
CA GLY A 167 -11.26 -15.37 -8.75
C GLY A 167 -10.33 -14.22 -9.17
N ARG A 168 -10.79 -12.96 -9.16
CA ARG A 168 -10.00 -11.77 -9.57
C ARG A 168 -9.84 -10.71 -8.46
N GLU A 169 -9.73 -11.16 -7.21
CA GLU A 169 -9.62 -10.27 -6.03
C GLU A 169 -8.39 -9.33 -6.09
N ASN A 170 -7.29 -9.80 -6.67
CA ASN A 170 -6.07 -8.99 -6.81
C ASN A 170 -6.31 -7.76 -7.71
N GLU A 171 -7.12 -7.91 -8.75
CA GLU A 171 -7.44 -6.84 -9.67
C GLU A 171 -8.43 -5.85 -9.06
N VAL A 172 -9.46 -6.37 -8.38
CA VAL A 172 -10.39 -5.56 -7.57
C VAL A 172 -9.63 -4.73 -6.54
N ARG A 173 -8.65 -5.34 -5.85
CA ARG A 173 -7.78 -4.64 -4.89
C ARG A 173 -6.97 -3.55 -5.58
N ARG A 174 -6.32 -3.85 -6.72
CA ARG A 174 -5.53 -2.87 -7.47
C ARG A 174 -6.38 -1.65 -7.90
N LEU A 175 -7.57 -1.88 -8.44
CA LEU A 175 -8.47 -0.80 -8.86
C LEU A 175 -8.87 0.08 -7.66
N ARG A 176 -9.29 -0.53 -6.55
CA ARG A 176 -9.66 0.22 -5.34
C ARG A 176 -8.46 0.97 -4.74
N THR A 177 -7.27 0.37 -4.71
CA THR A 177 -6.05 1.04 -4.23
C THR A 177 -5.70 2.24 -5.10
N ARG A 178 -5.82 2.14 -6.43
CA ARG A 178 -5.60 3.29 -7.32
C ARG A 178 -6.61 4.40 -7.07
N VAL A 179 -7.90 4.08 -6.97
CA VAL A 179 -8.93 5.10 -6.64
C VAL A 179 -8.65 5.76 -5.28
N MET A 180 -8.25 4.99 -4.27
CA MET A 180 -7.89 5.52 -2.95
C MET A 180 -6.71 6.49 -3.02
N GLN A 181 -5.74 6.25 -3.91
CA GLN A 181 -4.52 7.06 -4.03
C GLN A 181 -4.72 8.29 -4.94
N GLU A 182 -5.44 8.13 -6.05
CA GLU A 182 -5.43 9.10 -7.15
C GLU A 182 -6.70 9.98 -7.21
N ALA A 183 -7.81 9.56 -6.62
CA ALA A 183 -9.06 10.32 -6.73
C ALA A 183 -8.99 11.65 -5.96
N ASN A 184 -9.40 12.73 -6.63
CA ASN A 184 -9.44 14.06 -6.03
C ASN A 184 -10.50 14.14 -4.90
N SER A 185 -11.66 13.53 -5.10
CA SER A 185 -12.73 13.49 -4.10
C SER A 185 -12.36 12.63 -2.87
N SER A 186 -12.49 13.23 -1.69
CA SER A 186 -12.31 12.54 -0.41
C SER A 186 -13.34 11.44 -0.16
N SER A 187 -14.58 11.62 -0.64
CA SER A 187 -15.65 10.62 -0.44
C SER A 187 -15.38 9.34 -1.22
N LEU A 188 -14.87 9.46 -2.45
CA LEU A 188 -14.52 8.31 -3.29
C LEU A 188 -13.28 7.58 -2.76
N ARG A 189 -12.29 8.33 -2.25
CA ARG A 189 -11.14 7.73 -1.56
C ARG A 189 -11.56 6.93 -0.33
N TRP A 190 -12.43 7.50 0.51
CA TRP A 190 -12.95 6.81 1.69
C TRP A 190 -13.80 5.59 1.34
N GLN A 191 -14.63 5.68 0.28
CA GLN A 191 -15.38 4.55 -0.22
C GLN A 191 -14.46 3.41 -0.69
N ALA A 192 -13.40 3.74 -1.42
CA ALA A 192 -12.40 2.78 -1.88
C ALA A 192 -11.68 2.11 -0.70
N GLU A 193 -11.27 2.89 0.31
CA GLU A 193 -10.65 2.40 1.54
C GLU A 193 -11.56 1.42 2.28
N ARG A 194 -12.83 1.80 2.51
CA ARG A 194 -13.80 0.94 3.18
C ARG A 194 -13.99 -0.40 2.46
N LEU A 195 -14.03 -0.37 1.13
CA LEU A 195 -14.15 -1.57 0.29
C LEU A 195 -12.85 -2.41 0.28
N LEU A 196 -11.68 -1.81 0.47
CA LEU A 196 -10.42 -2.54 0.64
C LEU A 196 -10.38 -3.25 1.99
N SER A 197 -10.76 -2.56 3.07
CA SER A 197 -10.83 -3.14 4.42
C SER A 197 -11.81 -4.31 4.48
N ALA A 198 -12.98 -4.19 3.84
CA ALA A 198 -13.96 -5.27 3.78
C ALA A 198 -13.48 -6.52 3.00
N SER A 199 -12.56 -6.34 2.04
CA SER A 199 -11.97 -7.44 1.27
C SER A 199 -10.78 -8.09 1.96
N GLY A 200 -10.25 -7.48 3.03
CA GLY A 200 -9.06 -7.92 3.78
C GLY A 200 -9.37 -8.84 4.97
N GLY A 201 -10.52 -9.53 4.96
CA GLY A 201 -10.98 -10.37 6.06
C GLY A 201 -10.12 -11.62 6.33
N ASN A 202 -8.92 -11.41 6.88
CA ASN A 202 -8.30 -12.25 7.92
C ASN A 202 -7.03 -11.59 8.51
N PHE A 203 -7.09 -10.29 8.81
CA PHE A 203 -6.25 -9.74 9.88
C PHE A 203 -7.18 -9.53 11.07
N GLN A 204 -7.12 -10.45 12.05
CA GLN A 204 -7.62 -10.20 13.39
C GLN A 204 -6.87 -9.01 13.97
N ARG A 205 -7.28 -7.78 13.63
CA ARG A 205 -7.11 -6.66 14.54
C ARG A 205 -8.08 -6.95 15.68
N ASN A 206 -7.53 -7.16 16.87
CA ASN A 206 -8.30 -7.12 18.10
C ASN A 206 -9.13 -5.82 18.12
N GLU A 207 -10.39 -5.89 17.71
CA GLU A 207 -11.40 -4.87 17.99
C GLU A 207 -11.92 -5.01 19.43
N GLY A 208 -11.00 -5.27 20.37
CA GLY A 208 -11.22 -4.99 21.78
C GLY A 208 -10.54 -3.65 22.06
N SER A 209 -11.25 -2.72 22.68
CA SER A 209 -10.66 -1.49 23.25
C SER A 209 -10.40 -0.31 22.31
N ALA A 210 -11.40 0.12 21.53
CA ALA A 210 -11.46 1.53 21.11
C ALA A 210 -12.81 2.17 21.51
N ASN A 211 -13.91 1.42 21.36
CA ASN A 211 -15.23 1.87 21.78
C ASN A 211 -15.43 1.85 23.31
N GLU A 212 -14.68 1.00 24.02
CA GLU A 212 -14.70 0.90 25.48
C GLU A 212 -13.97 2.06 26.18
N GLU A 213 -13.02 2.71 25.49
CA GLU A 213 -12.32 3.89 26.01
C GLU A 213 -13.13 5.18 25.75
N LEU A 214 -13.75 5.28 24.57
CA LEU A 214 -14.60 6.43 24.24
C LEU A 214 -15.87 6.47 25.12
N SER A 215 -16.47 5.33 25.43
CA SER A 215 -17.64 5.25 26.33
C SER A 215 -17.33 5.58 27.79
N LYS A 216 -16.06 5.57 28.22
CA LYS A 216 -15.64 6.02 29.55
C LYS A 216 -15.44 7.53 29.64
N LEU A 217 -15.15 8.20 28.53
CA LEU A 217 -14.91 9.65 28.47
C LEU A 217 -16.20 10.50 28.49
N PHE A 218 -17.35 9.90 28.16
CA PHE A 218 -18.65 10.62 28.10
C PHE A 218 -19.67 10.16 29.14
N LYS A 219 -19.26 9.47 30.22
CA LYS A 219 -20.20 9.21 31.32
C LYS A 219 -20.54 10.52 32.04
N MET A 220 -21.73 11.04 31.77
CA MET A 220 -22.34 12.09 32.59
C MET A 220 -22.43 11.62 34.05
N PRO A 221 -22.14 12.47 35.04
CA PRO A 221 -22.40 12.15 36.43
C PRO A 221 -23.91 11.99 36.62
N GLU A 222 -24.34 10.82 37.08
CA GLU A 222 -25.70 10.60 37.55
C GLU A 222 -25.86 11.39 38.85
N TRP A 223 -26.69 12.44 38.81
CA TRP A 223 -27.12 13.15 40.01
C TRP A 223 -28.12 12.26 40.75
N GLN A 224 -27.74 11.80 41.94
CA GLN A 224 -28.66 11.27 42.96
C GLN A 224 -29.22 12.42 43.80
#